data_AF-A0A918QBK6-F1
#
_entry.id   AF-A0A918QBK6-F1
#
_cell.length_a   1.000
_cell.length_b   1.000
_cell.length_c   1.000
_cell.angle_alpha   90.00
_cell.angle_beta   90.00
_cell.angle_gamma   90.00
#
_symmetry.space_group_name_H-M   'P 1'
#
loop_
_entity.id
_entity.type
_entity.pdbx_description
1 polymer ?
#
loop_
_entity_poly.entity_id
_entity_poly.type
_entity_poly.pdbx_seq_one_letter_code
_entity_poly.pdbx_strand_id
1 'polypeptide(L)' 'MTGVSRSVRVDSRLCLGSGMCAAIAPEVFALDGDRARAREDGAEPDERALEAAEICPALAITVHEGTAVIGPRRE' A
#
# COMPACT_ATOMS: atom_id res chain seq x y z
N MET A 1 -14.34 -14.94 13.13
CA MET A 1 -13.05 -14.40 12.66
C MET A 1 -12.99 -14.67 11.17
N THR A 2 -13.60 -13.81 10.36
CA THR A 2 -13.59 -14.00 8.89
C THR A 2 -12.22 -13.56 8.42
N GLY A 3 -11.33 -14.53 8.17
CA GLY A 3 -10.03 -14.27 7.58
C GLY A 3 -10.22 -13.76 6.16
N VAL A 4 -10.02 -12.46 5.96
CA VAL A 4 -10.04 -11.87 4.62
C VAL A 4 -8.60 -11.51 4.28
N SER A 5 -8.04 -12.21 3.29
CA SER A 5 -6.68 -11.95 2.81
C SER A 5 -6.66 -10.61 2.08
N ARG A 6 -6.16 -9.58 2.75
CA ARG A 6 -5.86 -8.30 2.12
C ARG A 6 -4.46 -8.36 1.50
N SER A 7 -4.30 -7.73 0.34
CA SER A 7 -3.00 -7.61 -0.33
C SER A 7 -2.80 -6.21 -0.88
N VAL A 8 -1.54 -5.79 -0.96
CA VAL A 8 -1.17 -4.47 -1.47
C VAL A 8 -0.26 -4.60 -2.67
N ARG A 9 -0.41 -3.69 -3.63
CA ARG A 9 0.46 -3.60 -4.80
C ARG A 9 0.98 -2.17 -4.92
N VAL A 10 2.28 -2.05 -5.20
CA VAL A 10 2.90 -0.78 -5.57
C VAL A 10 3.28 -0.82 -7.05
N ASP A 11 2.77 0.12 -7.83
CA ASP A 11 3.16 0.34 -9.22
C ASP A 11 4.45 1.17 -9.25
N SER A 12 5.56 0.52 -9.57
CA SER A 12 6.87 1.17 -9.66
C SER A 12 6.98 2.17 -10.81
N ARG A 13 6.10 2.13 -11.81
CA ARG A 13 6.08 3.11 -12.92
C ARG A 13 5.51 4.44 -12.45
N LEU A 14 4.50 4.41 -11.59
CA LEU A 14 3.89 5.59 -11.00
C LEU A 14 4.65 6.09 -9.77
N CYS A 15 5.23 5.19 -8.97
CA CYS A 15 5.83 5.53 -7.68
C CYS A 15 6.94 6.59 -7.79
N LEU A 16 6.74 7.79 -7.24
CA LEU A 16 7.73 8.87 -7.27
C LEU A 16 8.85 8.74 -6.21
N GLY A 17 8.89 7.65 -5.44
CA GLY A 17 9.90 7.49 -4.39
C GLY A 17 9.72 8.40 -3.18
N SER A 18 8.51 8.92 -2.93
CA SER A 18 8.27 9.89 -1.86
C SER A 18 8.53 9.36 -0.45
N GLY A 19 8.54 8.04 -0.26
CA GLY A 19 8.72 7.40 1.05
C GLY A 19 7.53 7.50 2.00
N MET A 20 6.45 8.20 1.64
CA MET A 20 5.34 8.45 2.58
C MET A 20 4.60 7.17 2.99
N CYS A 21 4.49 6.18 2.10
CA CYS A 21 3.90 4.89 2.44
C CYS A 21 4.71 4.13 3.49
N ALA A 22 6.04 4.20 3.43
CA ALA A 22 6.92 3.60 4.44
C ALA A 22 6.94 4.40 5.74
N ALA A 23 6.57 5.68 5.72
CA ALA A 23 6.39 6.47 6.94
C ALA A 23 5.08 6.12 7.68
N ILE A 24 3.99 5.85 6.95
CA ILE A 24 2.69 5.48 7.53
C ILE A 24 2.64 4.01 7.96
N ALA A 25 3.09 3.12 7.07
CA ALA A 25 3.06 1.68 7.30
C ALA A 25 4.44 1.06 6.97
N PRO A 26 5.47 1.32 7.79
CA PRO A 26 6.81 0.73 7.60
C PRO A 26 6.82 -0.80 7.66
N GLU A 27 5.81 -1.40 8.32
CA GLU A 27 5.56 -2.83 8.35
C GLU A 27 5.04 -3.38 7.02
N VAL A 28 4.30 -2.58 6.24
CA VAL A 28 3.71 -3.00 4.94
C VAL A 28 4.55 -2.53 3.75
N PHE A 29 5.21 -1.38 3.85
CA PHE A 29 5.97 -0.79 2.74
C PHE A 29 7.42 -0.54 3.14
N ALA A 30 8.33 -0.87 2.22
CA ALA A 30 9.72 -0.45 2.27
C ALA A 30 9.99 0.54 1.14
N LEU A 31 10.78 1.58 1.42
CA LEU A 31 11.42 2.36 0.37
C LEU A 31 12.77 1.70 0.02
N ASP A 32 12.90 1.25 -1.22
CA ASP A 32 14.08 0.59 -1.76
C ASP A 32 14.72 1.53 -2.80
N GLY A 33 15.64 2.37 -2.32
CA GLY A 33 16.22 3.46 -3.11
C GLY A 33 15.15 4.48 -3.52
N ASP A 34 14.96 4.64 -4.84
CA ASP A 34 14.04 5.63 -5.41
C ASP A 34 12.59 5.12 -5.56
N ARG A 35 12.28 3.88 -5.18
CA ARG A 35 10.95 3.29 -5.36
C ARG A 35 10.48 2.56 -4.11
N ALA A 36 9.19 2.69 -3.82
CA ALA A 36 8.56 1.92 -2.76
C ALA A 36 8.21 0.50 -3.24
N ARG A 37 8.23 -0.46 -2.31
CA ARG A 37 7.82 -1.85 -2.50
C ARG A 37 6.94 -2.28 -1.33
N ALA A 38 5.96 -3.13 -1.61
CA ALA A 38 5.23 -3.83 -0.56
C ALA A 38 6.10 -4.93 0.04
N ARG A 39 6.04 -5.11 1.36
CA ARG A 39 6.60 -6.27 2.07
C ARG A 39 5.59 -7.40 1.99
N GLU A 40 6.03 -8.59 1.58
CA GLU A 40 5.17 -9.78 1.52
C GLU A 40 4.91 -10.36 2.91
N ASP A 41 5.82 -10.10 3.86
CA ASP A 41 5.77 -10.59 5.22
C ASP A 41 5.51 -9.46 6.22
N GLY A 42 4.34 -9.50 6.86
CA GLY A 42 4.20 -8.93 8.21
C GLY A 42 3.41 -7.64 8.33
N ALA A 43 2.14 -7.68 7.95
CA ALA A 43 1.01 -7.15 8.71
C ALA A 43 -0.22 -7.44 7.86
N GLU A 44 -1.32 -7.91 8.46
CA GLU A 44 -2.61 -7.85 7.79
C GLU A 44 -2.78 -6.41 7.30
N PRO A 45 -2.83 -6.14 5.98
CA PRO A 45 -2.88 -4.79 5.48
C PRO A 45 -4.23 -4.20 5.91
N ASP A 46 -4.20 -3.51 7.03
CA ASP A 46 -5.36 -2.91 7.68
C ASP A 46 -5.52 -1.47 7.17
N GLU A 47 -6.13 -0.62 8.00
CA GLU A 47 -6.42 0.78 7.70
C GLU A 47 -5.18 1.59 7.27
N ARG A 48 -3.98 1.25 7.78
CA ARG A 48 -2.74 1.94 7.40
C ARG A 48 -2.35 1.75 5.94
N ALA A 49 -2.65 0.59 5.35
CA ALA A 49 -2.40 0.34 3.93
C ALA A 49 -3.32 1.19 3.04
N LEU A 50 -4.57 1.36 3.47
CA LEU A 50 -5.54 2.25 2.81
C LEU A 50 -5.11 3.71 2.93
N GLU A 51 -4.73 4.15 4.12
CA GLU A 51 -4.24 5.51 4.37
C GLU A 51 -3.01 5.81 3.51
N ALA A 52 -2.04 4.89 3.45
CA ALA A 52 -0.86 5.00 2.59
C ALA A 52 -1.24 5.13 1.09
N ALA A 53 -2.29 4.45 0.64
CA ALA A 53 -2.79 4.57 -0.72
C ALA A 53 -3.47 5.92 -0.98
N GLU A 54 -4.23 6.44 -0.01
CA GLU A 54 -4.91 7.74 -0.12
C GLU A 54 -3.94 8.91 -0.19
N ILE A 55 -2.93 8.92 0.69
CA ILE A 55 -1.91 9.97 0.74
C ILE A 55 -0.85 9.84 -0.37
N CYS A 56 -0.86 8.75 -1.14
CA CYS A 56 0.10 8.55 -2.21
C CYS A 56 -0.11 9.63 -3.31
N PRO A 57 0.85 10.53 -3.52
CA PRO A 57 0.69 11.67 -4.42
C PRO A 57 0.72 11.20 -5.87
N ALA A 58 1.39 10.07 -6.11
CA ALA A 58 1.54 9.44 -7.39
C ALA A 58 0.47 8.41 -7.71
N LEU A 59 -0.49 8.16 -6.78
CA LEU A 59 -1.50 7.11 -6.94
C LEU A 59 -0.91 5.71 -7.22
N ALA A 60 0.30 5.46 -6.74
CA ALA A 60 1.05 4.26 -7.09
C ALA A 60 0.68 3.03 -6.27
N ILE A 61 -0.25 3.13 -5.32
CA ILE A 61 -0.56 2.07 -4.36
C ILE A 61 -2.01 1.63 -4.55
N THR A 62 -2.21 0.32 -4.64
CA THR A 62 -3.54 -0.31 -4.74
C THR A 62 -3.71 -1.31 -3.62
N VAL A 63 -4.85 -1.24 -2.93
CA VAL A 63 -5.20 -2.16 -1.83
C VAL A 63 -6.32 -3.07 -2.29
N HIS A 64 -6.11 -4.38 -2.15
CA HIS A 64 -7.04 -5.42 -2.51
C HIS A 64 -7.53 -6.15 -1.26
N GLU A 65 -8.81 -6.50 -1.26
CA GLU A 65 -9.44 -7.38 -0.27
C GLU A 65 -10.02 -8.57 -1.04
N GLY A 66 -9.34 -9.72 -0.97
CA GLY A 66 -9.62 -10.84 -1.85
C GLY A 66 -9.44 -10.45 -3.34
N THR A 67 -10.54 -10.45 -4.10
CA THR A 67 -10.56 -10.04 -5.52
C THR A 67 -11.00 -8.59 -5.74
N ALA A 68 -11.49 -7.92 -4.70
CA ALA A 68 -11.98 -6.55 -4.81
C ALA A 68 -10.85 -5.53 -4.57
N VAL A 69 -10.85 -4.43 -5.32
CA VAL A 69 -10.02 -3.26 -5.01
C VAL A 69 -10.79 -2.40 -4.02
N ILE A 70 -10.21 -2.13 -2.86
CA ILE A 70 -10.84 -1.34 -1.79
C ILE A 70 -10.20 0.04 -1.58
N GLY A 71 -9.06 0.30 -2.21
CA GLY A 71 -8.37 1.58 -2.16
C GLY A 71 -7.44 1.82 -3.37
N PRO A 72 -7.13 3.09 -3.70
CA PRO A 72 -7.41 4.28 -2.89
C PRO A 72 -8.86 4.76 -3.02
N ARG A 73 -9.49 5.12 -1.89
CA ARG A 73 -10.85 5.68 -1.87
C ARG A 73 -10.77 7.15 -2.26
N ARG A 74 -10.69 7.40 -3.57
CA ARG A 74 -10.95 8.72 -4.13
C ARG A 74 -12.47 8.87 -4.14
N GLU A 75 -12.97 9.73 -3.27
CA GLU A 75 -14.38 10.14 -3.17
C GLU A 75 -15.08 10.38 -4.52
#